data_AF-A0A7S1C1G2-F1
#
_entry.id   AF-A0A7S1C1G2-F1
#
_cell.length_a   1.000
_cell.length_b   1.000
_cell.length_c   1.000
_cell.angle_alpha   90.00
_cell.angle_beta   90.00
_cell.angle_gamma   90.00
#
_symmetry.space_group_name_H-M   'P 1'
#
loop_
_entity.id
_entity.type
_entity.pdbx_description
1 polymer ?
#
loop_
_entity_poly.entity_id
_entity_poly.type
_entity_poly.pdbx_seq_one_letter_code
_entity_poly.pdbx_strand_id
1 'polypeptide(L)'
;KGTRAETSVEIIGDTYTEHAVVEECEDVGAMHLVAHSTMSGVCIFFDADVDVDDDKCNAAAAFAGVLVWLCRKTQLPLSRVNIYCDVAGARVAFNRDGALFFNLRYFSQVHARTVAATGATVIKDVAKCRAWWFVTLCHELGHNHERGHNHEHETAMEGAIAR
;
A
#
# COMPACT_ATOMS: atom_id res chain seq x y z
N LYS A 1 -10.27 -32.45 10.54
CA LYS A 1 -9.78 -33.16 9.33
C LYS A 1 -10.73 -32.85 8.19
N GLY A 2 -10.23 -32.20 7.12
CA GLY A 2 -10.97 -31.99 5.88
C GLY A 2 -11.14 -30.52 5.50
N THR A 3 -10.07 -29.90 4.98
CA THR A 3 -10.08 -28.67 4.17
C THR A 3 -10.67 -28.95 2.78
N ARG A 4 -11.35 -27.96 2.18
CA ARG A 4 -11.70 -27.97 0.75
C ARG A 4 -11.17 -26.69 0.12
N ALA A 5 -10.09 -26.82 -0.65
CA ALA A 5 -9.67 -25.84 -1.64
C ALA A 5 -10.54 -26.00 -2.89
N GLU A 6 -10.96 -24.90 -3.51
CA GLU A 6 -11.61 -24.93 -4.82
C GLU A 6 -10.56 -24.64 -5.91
N THR A 7 -10.43 -25.59 -6.83
CA THR A 7 -9.51 -25.56 -7.97
C THR A 7 -10.34 -25.33 -9.22
N SER A 8 -10.11 -24.23 -9.95
CA SER A 8 -10.59 -24.11 -11.34
C SER A 8 -9.54 -24.69 -12.27
N VAL A 9 -9.97 -25.62 -13.13
CA VAL A 9 -9.13 -26.40 -14.04
C VAL A 9 -9.40 -25.95 -15.47
N GLU A 10 -8.37 -25.47 -16.17
CA GLU A 10 -8.34 -25.46 -17.64
C GLU A 10 -7.27 -26.44 -18.11
N ILE A 11 -7.66 -27.36 -18.99
CA ILE A 11 -6.81 -28.44 -19.50
C ILE A 11 -6.18 -28.02 -20.82
N ILE A 12 -4.84 -27.89 -20.83
CA ILE A 12 -4.04 -27.82 -22.07
C ILE A 12 -2.79 -28.72 -21.90
N GLY A 13 -2.85 -29.98 -22.33
CA GLY A 13 -1.68 -30.86 -22.56
C GLY A 13 -1.05 -31.57 -21.36
N ASP A 14 -0.32 -32.67 -21.64
CA ASP A 14 0.28 -33.65 -20.70
C ASP A 14 1.59 -33.21 -20.02
N THR A 15 1.82 -31.90 -19.87
CA THR A 15 3.00 -31.38 -19.17
C THR A 15 2.55 -30.51 -18.01
N TYR A 16 2.70 -31.05 -16.80
CA TYR A 16 2.55 -30.30 -15.55
C TYR A 16 3.75 -29.38 -15.39
N THR A 17 3.60 -28.11 -15.73
CA THR A 17 4.43 -27.05 -15.16
C THR A 17 3.67 -26.43 -14.00
N GLU A 18 4.08 -26.78 -12.79
CA GLU A 18 3.67 -26.11 -11.56
C GLU A 18 4.23 -24.68 -11.61
N HIS A 19 3.47 -23.76 -12.19
CA HIS A 19 3.77 -22.34 -12.07
C HIS A 19 3.28 -21.91 -10.70
N ALA A 20 4.13 -22.07 -9.68
CA ALA A 20 4.03 -21.25 -8.50
C ALA A 20 4.21 -19.81 -8.98
N VAL A 21 3.11 -19.07 -9.11
CA VAL A 21 3.17 -17.61 -9.20
C VAL A 21 3.60 -17.18 -7.82
N VAL A 22 4.92 -17.14 -7.61
CA VAL A 22 5.47 -16.39 -6.49
C VAL A 22 5.23 -14.94 -6.89
N GLU A 23 4.11 -14.39 -6.45
CA GLU A 23 3.80 -12.96 -6.62
C GLU A 23 4.69 -12.15 -5.66
N GLU A 24 6.01 -12.43 -5.61
CA GLU A 24 6.97 -11.65 -4.84
C GLU A 24 6.70 -10.17 -5.13
N CYS A 25 6.36 -9.43 -4.08
CA CYS A 25 6.36 -7.98 -4.15
C CYS A 25 7.79 -7.61 -4.54
N GLU A 26 7.98 -7.25 -5.82
CA GLU A 26 9.29 -7.17 -6.49
C GLU A 26 10.35 -6.60 -5.56
N ASP A 27 11.53 -7.25 -5.58
CA ASP A 27 12.78 -6.88 -4.92
C ASP A 27 12.86 -5.38 -4.59
N VAL A 28 13.10 -5.07 -3.31
CA VAL A 28 13.19 -3.70 -2.74
C VAL A 28 14.44 -2.96 -3.25
N GLY A 29 15.18 -3.56 -4.19
CA GLY A 29 16.33 -3.02 -4.87
C GLY A 29 16.04 -1.73 -5.64
N ALA A 30 16.72 -0.66 -5.22
CA ALA A 30 16.96 0.59 -5.94
C ALA A 30 15.91 1.71 -5.91
N MET A 31 15.02 1.79 -4.92
CA MET A 31 14.32 3.07 -4.68
C MET A 31 15.21 4.05 -3.90
N HIS A 32 15.68 5.11 -4.57
CA HIS A 32 16.38 6.23 -3.93
C HIS A 32 15.37 7.23 -3.36
N LEU A 33 14.71 6.86 -2.27
CA LEU A 33 13.76 7.72 -1.59
C LEU A 33 14.48 8.83 -0.81
N VAL A 34 14.23 10.08 -1.19
CA VAL A 34 14.71 11.25 -0.46
C VAL A 34 13.61 11.76 0.47
N ALA A 35 13.91 11.90 1.75
CA ALA A 35 12.98 12.47 2.72
C ALA A 35 12.72 13.94 2.40
N HIS A 36 11.45 14.31 2.23
CA HIS A 36 11.07 15.66 1.81
C HIS A 36 10.41 16.46 2.94
N SER A 37 9.49 15.85 3.68
CA SER A 37 8.79 16.53 4.77
C SER A 37 8.09 15.55 5.72
N THR A 38 7.52 16.08 6.80
CA THR A 38 6.59 15.36 7.68
C THR A 38 5.26 16.10 7.69
N MET A 39 4.15 15.38 7.52
CA MET A 39 2.82 15.96 7.56
C MET A 39 1.92 15.16 8.49
N SER A 40 1.37 15.82 9.51
CA SER A 40 0.60 15.17 10.58
C SER A 40 1.35 14.00 11.27
N GLY A 41 2.68 14.06 11.31
CA GLY A 41 3.53 12.99 11.87
C GLY A 41 3.86 11.85 10.92
N VAL A 42 3.41 11.89 9.67
CA VAL A 42 3.73 10.91 8.61
C VAL A 42 4.86 11.46 7.75
N CYS A 43 5.94 10.71 7.59
CA CYS A 43 7.06 11.10 6.72
C CYS A 43 6.69 10.92 5.25
N ILE A 44 7.12 11.85 4.40
CA ILE A 44 6.87 11.86 2.96
C ILE A 44 8.20 11.80 2.23
N PHE A 45 8.28 10.86 1.30
CA PHE A 45 9.44 10.61 0.46
C PHE A 45 9.08 10.76 -1.01
N PHE A 46 10.00 11.28 -1.79
CA PHE A 46 9.89 11.30 -3.25
C PHE A 46 11.11 10.59 -3.83
N ASP A 47 10.90 9.86 -4.91
CA ASP A 47 12.00 9.45 -5.76
C ASP A 47 12.69 10.69 -6.34
N ALA A 48 13.99 10.61 -6.59
CA ALA A 48 14.81 11.75 -7.01
C ALA A 48 14.33 12.36 -8.34
N ASP A 49 13.73 11.54 -9.20
CA ASP A 49 13.23 11.92 -10.51
C ASP A 49 11.78 12.44 -10.49
N VAL A 50 11.15 12.53 -9.32
CA VAL A 50 9.79 13.09 -9.20
C VAL A 50 9.85 14.60 -9.02
N ASP A 51 9.26 15.32 -9.97
CA ASP A 51 9.00 16.76 -9.82
C ASP A 51 7.91 16.98 -8.77
N VAL A 52 8.26 17.71 -7.70
CA VAL A 52 7.36 17.97 -6.56
C VAL A 52 6.62 19.27 -6.80
N ASP A 53 5.32 19.17 -7.05
CA ASP A 53 4.41 20.30 -7.27
C ASP A 53 3.36 20.41 -6.15
N ASP A 54 2.60 21.52 -6.17
CA ASP A 54 1.55 21.79 -5.20
C ASP A 54 0.47 20.70 -5.18
N ASP A 55 0.16 20.09 -6.33
CA ASP A 55 -0.82 19.01 -6.44
C ASP A 55 -0.36 17.78 -5.65
N LYS A 56 0.92 17.37 -5.75
CA LYS A 56 1.48 16.27 -4.98
C LYS A 56 1.53 16.59 -3.49
N CYS A 57 1.90 17.83 -3.12
CA CYS A 57 1.89 18.25 -1.72
C CYS A 57 0.47 18.20 -1.12
N ASN A 58 -0.53 18.71 -1.84
CA ASN A 58 -1.93 18.69 -1.41
C ASN A 58 -2.49 17.27 -1.34
N ALA A 59 -2.14 16.41 -2.30
CA ALA A 59 -2.51 15.01 -2.29
C ALA A 59 -1.88 14.26 -1.11
N ALA A 60 -0.60 14.52 -0.80
CA ALA A 60 0.07 13.95 0.35
C ALA A 60 -0.61 14.37 1.67
N ALA A 61 -1.15 15.60 1.73
CA ALA A 61 -1.84 16.10 2.92
C ALA A 61 -3.15 15.35 3.15
N ALA A 62 -3.95 15.20 2.09
CA ALA A 62 -5.17 14.42 2.13
C ALA A 62 -4.87 12.96 2.48
N PHE A 63 -3.80 12.38 1.93
CA PHE A 63 -3.44 10.99 2.15
C PHE A 63 -2.92 10.74 3.57
N ALA A 64 -2.10 11.64 4.11
CA ALA A 64 -1.67 11.59 5.51
C ALA A 64 -2.87 11.56 6.46
N GLY A 65 -3.93 12.31 6.16
CA GLY A 65 -5.19 12.25 6.91
C GLY A 65 -5.86 10.87 6.90
N VAL A 66 -5.80 10.14 5.78
CA VAL A 66 -6.28 8.75 5.69
C VAL A 66 -5.42 7.82 6.53
N LEU A 67 -4.10 7.90 6.41
CA LEU A 67 -3.18 7.05 7.18
C LEU A 67 -3.27 7.31 8.69
N VAL A 68 -3.46 8.56 9.11
CA VAL A 68 -3.71 8.91 10.52
C VAL A 68 -4.99 8.26 11.03
N TRP A 69 -6.07 8.29 10.24
CA TRP A 69 -7.31 7.62 10.60
C TRP A 69 -7.12 6.11 10.74
N LEU A 70 -6.40 5.49 9.79
CA LEU A 70 -6.11 4.06 9.81
C LEU A 70 -5.27 3.65 11.02
N CYS A 71 -4.19 4.37 11.31
CA CYS A 71 -3.32 4.10 12.46
C CYS A 71 -4.10 4.17 13.78
N ARG A 72 -5.04 5.12 13.91
CA ARG A 72 -5.93 5.18 15.07
C ARG A 72 -6.84 3.96 15.17
N LYS A 73 -7.39 3.51 14.03
CA LYS A 73 -8.28 2.34 13.98
C LYS A 73 -7.53 1.03 14.29
N THR A 74 -6.29 0.88 13.82
CA THR A 74 -5.47 -0.33 14.01
C THR A 74 -4.56 -0.27 15.23
N GLN A 75 -4.51 0.86 15.93
CA GLN A 75 -3.58 1.13 17.04
C GLN A 75 -2.10 1.01 16.61
N LEU A 76 -1.81 1.16 15.32
CA LEU A 76 -0.44 1.19 14.80
C LEU A 76 0.21 2.54 15.12
N PRO A 77 1.46 2.58 15.63
CA PRO A 77 2.16 3.84 15.83
C PRO A 77 2.34 4.60 14.52
N LEU A 78 2.03 5.90 14.48
CA LEU A 78 2.18 6.73 13.28
C LEU A 78 3.61 6.73 12.72
N SER A 79 4.62 6.55 13.57
CA SER A 79 6.03 6.47 13.17
C SER A 79 6.35 5.24 12.30
N ARG A 80 5.41 4.29 12.17
CA ARG A 80 5.55 3.09 11.33
C ARG A 80 5.03 3.31 9.91
N VAL A 81 4.29 4.39 9.64
CA VAL A 81 3.70 4.63 8.32
C VAL A 81 4.35 5.82 7.64
N ASN A 82 4.56 5.68 6.34
CA ASN A 82 5.23 6.65 5.49
C ASN A 82 4.48 6.75 4.16
N ILE A 83 4.57 7.91 3.52
CA ILE A 83 4.10 8.12 2.15
C ILE A 83 5.32 8.17 1.25
N TYR A 84 5.27 7.52 0.10
CA TYR A 84 6.27 7.70 -0.94
C TYR A 84 5.62 8.01 -2.28
N CYS A 85 6.35 8.63 -3.20
CA CYS A 85 5.91 8.80 -4.58
C CYS A 85 7.03 8.37 -5.52
N ASP A 86 6.71 7.47 -6.45
CA ASP A 86 7.58 7.05 -7.55
C ASP A 86 7.14 7.67 -8.89
N VAL A 87 7.99 7.55 -9.91
CA VAL A 87 7.68 7.99 -11.28
C VAL A 87 6.78 6.96 -11.98
N ALA A 88 7.07 5.67 -11.79
CA ALA A 88 6.36 4.55 -12.41
C ALA A 88 6.59 3.26 -11.60
N GLY A 89 5.75 2.24 -11.85
CA GLY A 89 5.86 0.93 -11.20
C GLY A 89 4.49 0.38 -10.79
N ALA A 90 4.43 -0.93 -10.48
CA ALA A 90 3.21 -1.60 -10.04
C ALA A 90 2.99 -1.53 -8.51
N ARG A 91 3.99 -1.03 -7.77
CA ARG A 91 4.02 -1.11 -6.31
C ARG A 91 3.06 -0.11 -5.67
N VAL A 92 2.04 -0.66 -5.01
CA VAL A 92 1.01 0.10 -4.27
C VAL A 92 1.52 0.52 -2.89
N ALA A 93 2.20 -0.39 -2.21
CA ALA A 93 2.79 -0.20 -0.90
C ALA A 93 3.95 -1.20 -0.73
N PHE A 94 4.74 -1.01 0.32
CA PHE A 94 5.71 -2.02 0.74
C PHE A 94 6.03 -1.89 2.24
N ASN A 95 6.55 -2.97 2.79
CA ASN A 95 7.11 -3.03 4.13
C ASN A 95 8.64 -3.20 4.06
N ARG A 96 9.37 -2.29 4.71
CA ARG A 96 10.82 -2.37 4.92
C ARG A 96 11.12 -2.44 6.40
N ASP A 97 11.43 -3.63 6.90
CA ASP A 97 11.79 -3.90 8.30
C ASP A 97 10.78 -3.32 9.32
N GLY A 98 9.50 -3.43 8.99
CA GLY A 98 8.38 -2.93 9.80
C GLY A 98 8.11 -1.44 9.67
N ALA A 99 8.75 -0.73 8.74
CA ALA A 99 8.31 0.57 8.27
C ALA A 99 7.47 0.37 6.99
N LEU A 100 6.21 0.81 7.04
CA LEU A 100 5.24 0.67 5.95
C LEU A 100 5.27 1.95 5.10
N PHE A 101 5.31 1.78 3.78
CA PHE A 101 5.36 2.86 2.81
C PHE A 101 4.20 2.72 1.84
N PHE A 102 3.39 3.78 1.70
CA PHE A 102 2.20 3.78 0.84
C PHE A 102 2.36 4.76 -0.33
N ASN A 103 1.98 4.35 -1.53
CA ASN A 103 2.27 5.09 -2.75
C ASN A 103 1.26 6.23 -3.01
N LEU A 104 1.74 7.47 -3.00
CA LEU A 104 1.00 8.68 -3.29
C LEU A 104 0.42 8.71 -4.70
N ARG A 105 1.13 8.15 -5.69
CA ARG A 105 0.67 8.10 -7.09
C ARG A 105 -0.62 7.29 -7.19
N TYR A 106 -0.68 6.13 -6.54
CA TYR A 106 -1.90 5.31 -6.48
C TYR A 106 -3.04 6.02 -5.75
N PHE A 107 -2.76 6.67 -4.62
CA PHE A 107 -3.77 7.47 -3.92
C PHE A 107 -4.34 8.55 -4.84
N SER A 108 -3.46 9.28 -5.53
CA SER A 108 -3.82 10.40 -6.40
C SER A 108 -4.68 9.94 -7.59
N GLN A 109 -4.29 8.85 -8.24
CA GLN A 109 -4.99 8.30 -9.41
C GLN A 109 -6.37 7.73 -9.03
N VAL A 110 -6.42 6.89 -7.99
CA VAL A 110 -7.62 6.12 -7.67
C VAL A 110 -8.60 6.94 -6.84
N HIS A 111 -8.12 7.62 -5.79
CA HIS A 111 -8.98 8.13 -4.72
C HIS A 111 -9.08 9.64 -4.64
N ALA A 112 -8.21 10.40 -5.29
CA ALA A 112 -8.15 11.85 -5.17
C ALA A 112 -8.63 12.60 -6.42
N ARG A 113 -9.11 13.83 -6.24
CA ARG A 113 -9.33 14.79 -7.33
C ARG A 113 -8.91 16.18 -6.87
N THR A 114 -8.28 16.95 -7.74
CA THR A 114 -7.99 18.37 -7.48
C THR A 114 -9.22 19.22 -7.82
N VAL A 115 -9.56 20.16 -6.93
CA VAL A 115 -10.62 21.14 -7.14
C VAL A 115 -10.00 22.36 -7.82
N ALA A 116 -10.31 22.56 -9.11
CA ALA A 116 -9.69 23.60 -9.93
C ALA A 116 -9.79 25.03 -9.34
N ALA A 117 -10.88 25.35 -8.64
CA ALA A 117 -11.10 26.67 -8.07
C ALA A 117 -10.19 26.99 -6.86
N THR A 118 -9.70 25.98 -6.15
CA THR A 118 -8.96 26.16 -4.89
C THR A 118 -7.60 25.48 -4.89
N GLY A 119 -7.29 24.64 -5.88
CA GLY A 119 -6.14 23.73 -5.87
C GLY A 119 -6.24 22.63 -4.82
N ALA A 120 -7.35 22.55 -4.06
CA ALA A 120 -7.47 21.60 -2.96
C ALA A 120 -7.68 20.17 -3.46
N THR A 121 -6.97 19.21 -2.87
CA THR A 121 -7.23 17.80 -3.11
C THR A 121 -8.39 17.30 -2.24
N VAL A 122 -9.39 16.69 -2.86
CA VAL A 122 -10.51 16.03 -2.17
C VAL A 122 -10.58 14.55 -2.50
N ILE A 123 -11.00 13.74 -1.53
CA ILE A 123 -11.18 12.30 -1.70
C ILE A 123 -12.53 12.06 -2.39
N LYS A 124 -12.54 11.29 -3.50
CA LYS A 124 -13.74 11.01 -4.31
C LYS A 124 -14.82 10.29 -3.50
N ASP A 125 -14.44 9.25 -2.77
CA ASP A 125 -15.28 8.44 -1.87
C ASP A 125 -14.44 8.03 -0.65
N VAL A 126 -14.75 8.63 0.50
CA VAL A 126 -13.97 8.46 1.74
C VAL A 126 -14.06 7.03 2.28
N ALA A 127 -15.22 6.39 2.18
CA ALA A 127 -15.42 5.05 2.72
C ALA A 127 -14.63 4.01 1.90
N LYS A 128 -14.74 4.07 0.57
CA LYS A 128 -13.97 3.17 -0.31
C LYS A 128 -12.48 3.41 -0.22
N CYS A 129 -12.05 4.68 -0.13
CA CYS A 129 -10.64 5.02 0.05
C CYS A 129 -10.07 4.42 1.34
N ARG A 130 -10.77 4.60 2.47
CA ARG A 130 -10.34 4.03 3.76
C ARG A 130 -10.34 2.51 3.75
N ALA A 131 -11.35 1.87 3.16
CA ALA A 131 -11.41 0.42 3.08
C ALA A 131 -10.26 -0.16 2.26
N TRP A 132 -9.96 0.42 1.10
CA TRP A 132 -8.87 -0.05 0.23
C TRP A 132 -7.52 0.05 0.93
N TRP A 133 -7.19 1.23 1.47
CA TRP A 133 -5.92 1.43 2.18
C TRP A 133 -5.84 0.68 3.52
N PHE A 134 -6.98 0.36 4.16
CA PHE A 134 -7.00 -0.52 5.32
C PHE A 134 -6.54 -1.93 4.97
N VAL A 135 -7.08 -2.49 3.87
CA VAL A 135 -6.68 -3.82 3.38
C VAL A 135 -5.21 -3.82 2.98
N THR A 136 -4.75 -2.78 2.26
CA THR A 136 -3.33 -2.62 1.93
C THR A 136 -2.45 -2.54 3.19
N LEU A 137 -2.85 -1.76 4.20
CA LEU A 137 -2.11 -1.68 5.46
C LEU A 137 -2.01 -3.04 6.16
N CYS A 138 -3.10 -3.82 6.19
CA CYS A 138 -3.10 -5.15 6.78
C CYS A 138 -2.19 -6.13 6.02
N HIS A 139 -2.17 -6.05 4.69
CA HIS A 139 -1.25 -6.82 3.84
C HIS A 139 0.22 -6.51 4.21
N GLU A 140 0.58 -5.22 4.20
CA GLU A 140 1.95 -4.81 4.55
C GLU A 140 2.32 -5.17 5.99
N LEU A 141 1.36 -5.13 6.92
CA LEU A 141 1.60 -5.55 8.30
C LEU A 141 1.81 -7.07 8.41
N GLY A 142 1.16 -7.87 7.56
CA GLY A 142 1.38 -9.31 7.43
C GLY A 142 2.85 -9.64 7.16
N HIS A 143 3.54 -8.82 6.37
CA HIS A 143 4.97 -8.95 6.09
C HIS A 143 5.90 -8.80 7.31
N ASN A 144 5.41 -8.29 8.45
CA ASN A 144 6.17 -8.35 9.70
C ASN A 144 6.23 -9.77 10.31
N HIS A 145 5.29 -10.63 9.94
CA HIS A 145 5.20 -12.00 10.45
C HIS A 145 5.72 -13.00 9.44
N GLU A 146 5.33 -12.87 8.16
CA GLU A 146 5.78 -13.73 7.08
C GLU A 146 6.04 -12.93 5.80
N ARG A 147 7.25 -13.06 5.26
CA ARG A 147 7.72 -12.29 4.11
C ARG A 147 7.17 -12.83 2.80
N GLY A 148 7.03 -14.15 2.66
CA GLY A 148 6.47 -14.75 1.45
C GLY A 148 4.95 -14.63 1.39
N HIS A 149 4.37 -14.59 0.19
CA HIS A 149 2.91 -14.69 0.03
C HIS A 149 2.47 -16.15 0.08
N ASN A 150 2.53 -16.71 1.27
CA ASN A 150 2.09 -18.07 1.55
C ASN A 150 0.86 -18.05 2.48
N HIS A 151 0.37 -19.23 2.83
CA HIS A 151 -0.79 -19.37 3.72
C HIS A 151 -0.61 -18.69 5.09
N GLU A 152 0.62 -18.61 5.59
CA GLU A 152 0.92 -17.97 6.88
C GLU A 152 0.79 -16.44 6.76
N HIS A 153 1.18 -15.85 5.63
CA HIS A 153 0.95 -14.44 5.32
C HIS A 153 -0.55 -14.12 5.18
N GLU A 154 -1.31 -14.97 4.48
CA GLU A 154 -2.78 -14.84 4.40
C GLU A 154 -3.42 -14.86 5.79
N THR A 155 -3.02 -15.83 6.63
CA THR A 155 -3.52 -15.97 8.01
C THR A 155 -3.17 -14.74 8.87
N ALA A 156 -1.95 -14.20 8.72
CA ALA A 156 -1.53 -12.98 9.42
C ALA A 156 -2.35 -11.76 8.98
N MET A 157 -2.64 -11.64 7.67
CA MET A 157 -3.47 -10.58 7.11
C MET A 157 -4.93 -10.67 7.62
N GLU A 158 -5.53 -11.87 7.61
CA GLU A 158 -6.88 -12.09 8.15
C GLU A 158 -6.98 -11.69 9.63
N GLY A 159 -5.98 -12.07 10.42
CA GLY A 159 -5.89 -11.71 11.84
C GLY A 159 -5.74 -10.20 12.09
N ALA A 160 -5.18 -9.44 11.13
CA ALA A 160 -5.10 -7.98 11.20
C ALA A 160 -6.43 -7.31 10.83
N ILE A 161 -7.16 -7.87 9.85
CA ILE A 161 -8.47 -7.38 9.41
C ILE A 161 -9.54 -7.56 10.49
N ALA A 162 -9.47 -8.64 11.28
CA ALA A 162 -10.46 -8.98 12.28
C ALA A 162 -10.42 -8.13 13.58
N ARG A 163 -9.52 -7.14 13.68
CA ARG A 163 -9.32 -6.28 14.88
C ARG A 163 -10.00 -4.91 14.75
#